data_AF-A0A5D0RLW1-F1
#
_entry.id   AF-A0A5D0RLW1-F1
#
_cell.length_a   1.000
_cell.length_b   1.000
_cell.length_c   1.000
_cell.angle_alpha   90.00
_cell.angle_beta   90.00
_cell.angle_gamma   90.00
#
_symmetry.space_group_name_H-M   'P 1'
#
loop_
_entity.id
_entity.type
_entity.pdbx_description
1 polymer ?
#
loop_
_entity_poly.entity_id
_entity_poly.type
_entity_poly.pdbx_seq_one_letter_code
_entity_poly.pdbx_strand_id
1 'polypeptide(L)'
;MSRLKEYRENAGFSQKKAAEELNIERTILSKIENGKRRLDPYLLFQMAKLYKISPEELLDIEKKEPNFQFLFRDADKLNKNSREVLEKISEIMDNIFFLEDLLNDKSKD
;
A
#
# COMPACT_ATOMS: atom_id res chain seq x y z
N MET A 1 12.75 12.76 10.14
CA MET A 1 12.77 12.72 8.66
C MET A 1 11.41 12.18 8.23
N SER A 2 10.80 12.68 7.14
CA SER A 2 9.54 12.08 6.68
C SER A 2 9.80 10.95 5.71
N ARG A 3 8.89 9.97 5.68
CA ARG A 3 8.92 8.81 4.79
C ARG A 3 8.90 9.20 3.30
N LEU A 4 8.26 10.33 2.95
CA LEU A 4 8.31 10.91 1.59
C LEU A 4 9.75 11.18 1.12
N LYS A 5 10.60 11.68 2.02
CA LYS A 5 12.02 11.89 1.75
C LYS A 5 12.74 10.56 1.50
N GLU A 6 12.43 9.53 2.28
CA GLU A 6 13.03 8.20 2.15
C GLU A 6 12.65 7.56 0.81
N TYR A 7 11.37 7.59 0.42
CA TYR A 7 10.95 7.08 -0.89
C TYR A 7 11.62 7.81 -2.05
N ARG A 8 11.77 9.15 -1.95
CA ARG A 8 12.52 9.93 -2.95
C ARG A 8 13.98 9.47 -3.05
N GLU A 9 14.64 9.28 -1.91
CA GLU A 9 16.05 8.89 -1.84
C GLU A 9 16.26 7.46 -2.34
N ASN A 10 15.37 6.53 -1.98
CA ASN A 10 15.36 5.15 -2.47
C ASN A 10 15.12 5.08 -3.98
N ALA A 11 14.31 5.99 -4.52
CA ALA A 11 14.12 6.14 -5.96
C ALA A 11 15.30 6.84 -6.67
N GLY A 12 16.35 7.24 -5.94
CA GLY A 12 17.59 7.81 -6.50
C GLY A 12 17.49 9.29 -6.89
N PHE A 13 16.51 10.02 -6.35
CA PHE A 13 16.31 11.43 -6.68
C PHE A 13 16.84 12.37 -5.61
N SER A 14 17.58 13.39 -6.05
CA SER A 14 17.79 14.57 -5.21
C SER A 14 16.49 15.38 -5.11
N GLN A 15 16.36 16.21 -4.07
CA GLN A 15 15.20 17.08 -3.91
C GLN A 15 15.05 18.10 -5.06
N LYS A 16 16.17 18.49 -5.69
CA LYS A 16 16.15 19.35 -6.88
C LYS A 16 15.58 18.59 -8.08
N LYS A 17 16.14 17.42 -8.39
CA LYS A 17 15.74 16.60 -9.53
C LYS A 17 14.28 16.16 -9.41
N ALA A 18 13.84 15.71 -8.24
CA ALA A 18 12.44 15.34 -8.03
C ALA A 18 11.49 16.53 -8.23
N ALA A 19 11.85 17.72 -7.77
CA ALA A 19 11.03 18.91 -7.96
C ALA A 19 10.92 19.30 -9.44
N GLU A 20 12.01 19.18 -10.21
CA GLU A 20 12.02 19.39 -11.66
C GLU A 20 11.09 18.38 -12.38
N GLU A 21 11.19 17.09 -12.08
CA GLU A 21 10.34 16.03 -12.66
C GLU A 21 8.85 16.20 -12.29
N LEU A 22 8.58 16.71 -11.08
CA LEU A 22 7.22 16.98 -10.59
C LEU A 22 6.68 18.34 -11.04
N ASN A 23 7.49 19.13 -11.76
CA ASN A 23 7.17 20.50 -12.17
C ASN A 23 6.71 21.41 -11.00
N ILE A 24 7.45 21.36 -9.89
CA ILE A 24 7.24 22.20 -8.71
C ILE A 24 8.54 22.87 -8.27
N GLU A 25 8.41 23.93 -7.48
CA GLU A 25 9.55 24.55 -6.81
C GLU A 25 10.19 23.58 -5.80
N ARG A 26 11.52 23.50 -5.77
CA ARG A 26 12.27 22.68 -4.79
C ARG A 26 11.87 23.01 -3.34
N THR A 27 11.56 24.28 -3.07
CA THR A 27 11.12 24.73 -1.74
C THR A 27 9.75 24.17 -1.35
N ILE A 28 8.86 23.93 -2.32
CA ILE A 28 7.56 23.28 -2.12
C ILE A 28 7.78 21.83 -1.69
N LEU A 29 8.57 21.08 -2.45
CA LEU A 29 8.90 19.70 -2.12
C LEU A 29 9.53 19.59 -0.72
N SER A 30 10.47 20.48 -0.40
CA SER A 30 11.08 20.53 0.93
C SER A 30 10.08 20.81 2.05
N LYS A 31 9.13 21.74 1.84
CA LYS A 31 8.08 21.99 2.84
C LYS A 31 7.15 20.78 3.01
N ILE A 32 6.83 20.08 1.93
CA ILE A 32 6.02 18.84 1.96
C ILE A 32 6.76 17.75 2.74
N GLU A 33 8.01 17.48 2.40
CA GLU A 33 8.84 16.47 3.07
C GLU A 33 9.11 16.78 4.56
N ASN A 34 8.94 18.02 4.98
CA ASN A 34 9.08 18.41 6.39
C ASN A 34 7.72 18.59 7.09
N GLY A 35 6.61 18.23 6.47
CA GLY A 35 5.25 18.37 7.03
C GLY A 35 4.77 19.82 7.17
N LYS A 36 5.53 20.80 6.63
CA LYS A 36 5.23 22.23 6.69
C LYS A 36 4.22 22.68 5.62
N ARG A 37 3.91 21.81 4.66
CA ARG A 37 2.91 22.04 3.62
C ARG A 37 2.15 20.74 3.39
N ARG A 38 0.82 20.84 3.27
CA ARG A 38 -0.03 19.70 2.90
C ARG A 38 0.26 19.26 1.47
N LEU A 39 0.36 17.95 1.29
CA LEU A 39 0.41 17.31 -0.02
C LEU A 39 -1.00 17.25 -0.60
N ASP A 40 -1.20 17.76 -1.80
CA ASP A 40 -2.47 17.61 -2.51
C ASP A 40 -2.54 16.27 -3.26
N PRO A 41 -3.77 15.78 -3.59
CA PRO A 41 -3.92 14.49 -4.24
C PRO A 41 -3.24 14.39 -5.61
N TYR A 42 -3.23 15.47 -6.40
CA TYR A 42 -2.62 15.44 -7.73
C TYR A 42 -1.11 15.22 -7.62
N LEU A 43 -0.45 15.96 -6.73
CA LEU A 43 0.97 15.82 -6.49
C LEU A 43 1.32 14.47 -5.85
N LEU A 44 0.45 13.93 -4.98
CA LEU A 44 0.60 12.58 -4.43
C LEU A 44 0.74 11.53 -5.55
N PHE A 45 -0.18 11.53 -6.53
CA PHE A 45 -0.12 10.56 -7.63
C PHE A 45 1.13 10.73 -8.50
N GLN A 46 1.56 11.98 -8.73
CA GLN A 46 2.79 12.25 -9.48
C GLN A 46 4.03 11.75 -8.73
N MET A 47 4.10 11.98 -7.41
CA MET A 47 5.18 11.50 -6.56
C MET A 47 5.24 9.97 -6.52
N ALA A 48 4.08 9.32 -6.33
CA ALA A 48 3.97 7.86 -6.33
C ALA A 48 4.50 7.27 -7.66
N LYS A 49 4.06 7.83 -8.80
CA LYS A 49 4.54 7.44 -10.13
C LYS A 49 6.05 7.64 -10.30
N LEU A 50 6.56 8.80 -9.89
CA LEU A 50 7.99 9.13 -10.00
C LEU A 50 8.86 8.19 -9.16
N TYR A 51 8.40 7.86 -7.96
CA TYR A 51 9.13 7.02 -7.01
C TYR A 51 8.85 5.52 -7.19
N LYS A 52 8.00 5.15 -8.15
CA LYS A 52 7.62 3.77 -8.49
C LYS A 52 7.03 3.01 -7.29
N ILE A 53 6.17 3.67 -6.52
CA ILE A 53 5.40 3.08 -5.44
C ILE A 53 3.92 3.44 -5.62
N SER A 54 3.04 2.78 -4.86
CA SER A 54 1.63 3.15 -4.82
C SER A 54 1.39 4.41 -3.97
N PRO A 55 0.34 5.20 -4.26
CA PRO A 55 -0.09 6.30 -3.39
C PRO A 55 -0.37 5.85 -1.96
N GLU A 56 -0.89 4.64 -1.78
CA GLU A 56 -1.17 4.00 -0.49
C GLU A 56 0.12 3.77 0.31
N GLU A 57 1.17 3.25 -0.34
CA GLU A 57 2.50 3.09 0.27
C GLU A 57 3.11 4.45 0.63
N LEU A 58 2.93 5.46 -0.22
CA LEU A 58 3.44 6.81 0.02
C LEU A 58 2.73 7.50 1.21
N LEU A 59 1.46 7.17 1.45
CA LEU A 59 0.65 7.66 2.56
C LEU A 59 0.71 6.80 3.82
N ASP A 60 1.41 5.67 3.78
CA ASP A 60 1.42 4.67 4.86
C ASP A 60 0.02 4.20 5.26
N ILE A 61 -0.86 4.06 4.27
CA ILE A 61 -2.15 3.41 4.48
C ILE A 61 -1.83 1.93 4.63
N GLU A 62 -2.01 1.39 5.84
CA GLU A 62 -1.93 -0.04 6.08
C GLU A 62 -2.74 -0.76 5.01
N LYS A 63 -2.06 -1.63 4.24
CA LYS A 63 -2.76 -2.58 3.40
C LYS A 63 -3.58 -3.43 4.36
N LYS A 64 -4.89 -3.19 4.41
CA LYS A 64 -5.79 -4.19 4.94
C LYS A 64 -5.54 -5.42 4.08
N GLU A 65 -5.15 -6.52 4.72
CA GLU A 65 -5.15 -7.83 4.09
C GLU A 65 -6.45 -7.94 3.29
N PRO A 66 -6.37 -8.34 2.01
CA PRO A 66 -7.55 -8.40 1.16
C PRO A 66 -8.62 -9.18 1.92
N ASN A 67 -9.72 -8.51 2.27
CA ASN A 67 -10.82 -9.19 2.90
C ASN A 67 -11.38 -10.14 1.84
N PHE A 68 -11.19 -11.43 2.03
CA PHE A 68 -11.58 -12.42 1.04
C PHE A 68 -13.09 -12.41 0.79
N GLN A 69 -13.91 -12.01 1.77
CA GLN A 69 -15.35 -11.78 1.54
C GLN A 69 -15.61 -10.73 0.45
N PHE A 70 -14.71 -9.74 0.27
CA PHE A 70 -14.82 -8.75 -0.80
C PHE A 70 -14.44 -9.30 -2.19
N LEU A 71 -13.50 -10.24 -2.27
CA LEU A 71 -13.16 -10.92 -3.54
C LEU A 71 -14.32 -11.78 -4.04
N PHE A 72 -15.18 -12.24 -3.14
CA PHE A 72 -16.33 -13.10 -3.43
C PHE A 72 -17.66 -12.34 -3.54
N ARG A 73 -17.64 -11.00 -3.66
CA ARG A 73 -18.87 -10.17 -3.71
C ARG A 73 -19.82 -10.53 -4.86
N ASP A 74 -19.29 -11.10 -5.94
CA ASP A 74 -20.06 -11.59 -7.09
C ASP A 74 -20.24 -13.13 -7.09
N ALA A 75 -20.01 -13.81 -5.95
CA ALA A 75 -20.11 -15.28 -5.87
C ALA A 75 -21.48 -15.83 -6.29
N ASP A 76 -22.55 -15.02 -6.19
CA ASP A 76 -23.89 -15.41 -6.65
C ASP A 76 -24.01 -15.47 -8.18
N LYS A 77 -23.05 -14.94 -8.94
CA LYS A 77 -22.95 -15.10 -10.39
C LYS A 77 -22.18 -16.37 -10.80
N LEU A 78 -21.58 -17.07 -9.84
CA LEU A 78 -20.80 -18.28 -10.11
C LEU A 78 -21.72 -19.51 -10.18
N ASN A 79 -21.33 -20.48 -11.00
CA ASN A 79 -22.02 -21.77 -11.01
C ASN A 79 -21.76 -22.53 -9.70
N LYS A 80 -22.60 -23.53 -9.41
CA LYS A 80 -22.55 -24.31 -8.16
C LYS A 80 -21.18 -24.93 -7.89
N ASN A 81 -20.51 -25.44 -8.91
CA ASN A 81 -19.19 -26.08 -8.77
C ASN A 81 -18.11 -25.06 -8.40
N SER A 82 -18.11 -23.90 -9.06
CA SER A 82 -17.21 -22.80 -8.73
C SER A 82 -17.42 -22.30 -7.30
N ARG A 83 -18.68 -22.21 -6.84
CA ARG A 83 -18.99 -21.82 -5.45
C ARG A 83 -18.44 -22.82 -4.43
N GLU A 84 -18.63 -24.12 -4.67
CA GLU A 84 -18.13 -25.17 -3.77
C GLU A 84 -16.59 -25.18 -3.68
N VAL A 85 -15.91 -24.96 -4.81
CA VAL A 85 -14.44 -24.84 -4.83
C VAL A 85 -13.98 -23.62 -4.02
N LEU A 86 -14.68 -22.49 -4.14
CA LEU A 86 -14.35 -21.28 -3.38
C LEU A 86 -14.60 -21.43 -1.88
N GLU A 87 -15.67 -22.11 -1.47
CA GLU A 87 -15.94 -22.41 -0.06
C GLU A 87 -14.79 -23.20 0.56
N LYS A 88 -14.27 -24.22 -0.14
CA LYS A 88 -13.11 -25.00 0.31
C LYS A 88 -11.83 -24.17 0.37
N ILE A 89 -11.61 -23.28 -0.59
CA ILE A 89 -10.45 -22.37 -0.58
C ILE A 89 -10.50 -21.44 0.64
N SER A 90 -11.67 -20.89 0.96
CA SER A 90 -11.85 -20.04 2.14
C SER A 90 -11.51 -20.78 3.43
N GLU A 91 -12.03 -22.01 3.59
CA GLU A 91 -11.78 -22.84 4.77
C GLU A 91 -10.28 -23.15 4.95
N ILE A 92 -9.58 -23.50 3.87
CA ILE A 92 -8.14 -23.78 3.92
C ILE A 92 -7.37 -22.55 4.39
N MET A 93 -7.72 -21.38 3.88
CA MET A 93 -7.02 -20.16 4.25
C MET A 93 -7.27 -19.73 5.69
N ASP A 94 -8.51 -19.85 6.18
CA ASP A 94 -8.83 -19.56 7.58
C ASP A 94 -7.98 -20.45 8.50
N ASN A 95 -7.80 -21.72 8.14
CA ASN A 95 -6.91 -22.63 8.85
C ASN A 95 -5.43 -22.20 8.77
N ILE A 96 -4.96 -21.71 7.61
CA ILE A 96 -3.58 -21.22 7.46
C ILE A 96 -3.35 -20.00 8.34
N PHE A 97 -4.22 -18.99 8.30
CA PHE A 97 -4.10 -17.80 9.13
C PHE A 97 -4.12 -18.15 10.62
N PHE A 98 -5.00 -19.07 11.03
CA PHE A 98 -5.04 -19.58 12.41
C PHE A 98 -3.71 -20.23 12.83
N LEU A 99 -3.09 -21.02 11.95
CA LEU A 99 -1.80 -21.64 12.23
C LEU A 99 -0.66 -20.62 12.28
N GLU A 100 -0.66 -19.61 11.40
CA GLU A 100 0.31 -18.51 11.43
C GLU A 100 0.22 -17.73 12.75
N ASP A 101 -0.99 -17.41 13.21
CA ASP A 101 -1.21 -16.75 14.50
C ASP A 101 -0.66 -17.60 15.67
N LEU A 102 -0.93 -18.91 15.67
CA LEU A 102 -0.39 -19.82 16.70
C LEU A 102 1.14 -19.92 16.69
N LEU A 103 1.76 -19.86 15.50
CA LEU A 103 3.23 -19.88 15.38
C LEU A 103 3.85 -18.57 15.85
N ASN A 104 3.21 -17.44 15.54
CA ASN A 104 3.67 -16.12 15.93
C ASN A 104 3.52 -15.87 17.44
N ASP A 105 2.50 -16.44 18.10
CA ASP A 105 2.30 -16.27 19.55
C ASP A 105 3.32 -17.07 20.39
N LYS A 106 3.84 -18.20 19.87
CA LYS A 106 4.91 -18.99 20.51
C LYS A 106 6.31 -18.36 20.43
N SER A 107 6.46 -17.20 19.81
CA SER A 107 7.74 -16.48 19.71
C SER A 107 7.98 -15.48 20.86
N LYS A 108 7.08 -15.41 21.85
CA LYS A 108 7.12 -14.47 22.98
C LYS A 108 7.50 -15.08 24.34
N ASP A 109 7.79 -16.38 24.41
CA ASP A 109 8.32 -17.05 25.61
C ASP A 109 9.80 -17.44 25.45
#